data_AF-A0AB39QL80-F1
#
_entry.id   AF-A0AB39QL80-F1
#
_cell.length_a   1.000
_cell.length_b   1.000
_cell.length_c   1.000
_cell.angle_alpha   90.00
_cell.angle_beta   90.00
_cell.angle_gamma   90.00
#
_symmetry.space_group_name_H-M   'P 1'
#
loop_
_entity.id
_entity.type
_entity.pdbx_description
1 polymer ?
#
loop_
_entity_poly.entity_id
_entity_poly.type
_entity_poly.pdbx_seq_one_letter_code
_entity_poly.pdbx_strand_id
1 'polypeptide(L)'
;MSSFDLTGTSEPWVLIVPEGTAGIRRQLSELTASGGLVHHFDARDLLTEHGVFRSFAEALRFPRYFGWNWDALVDCLDDLCGEVTGGGAGIVGVVHDADLLLRTGYFPLFVSVLCQGADRANSAVDLDGDPLDRPAVAEHFVLEFRDFDREKIAACVEQPDLIVTTGDGFVGAALNPEEWH
;
A
#
# COMPACT_ATOMS: atom_id res chain seq x y z
N MET A 1 -4.41 14.75 16.30
CA MET A 1 -4.50 14.91 14.84
C MET A 1 -3.61 13.85 14.25
N SER A 2 -4.17 12.72 13.85
CA SER A 2 -3.38 11.66 13.20
C SER A 2 -2.87 12.23 11.88
N SER A 3 -1.54 12.36 11.75
CA SER A 3 -0.86 12.80 10.54
C SER A 3 -0.21 11.57 9.91
N PHE A 4 -0.13 11.51 8.59
CA PHE A 4 0.56 10.45 7.86
C PHE A 4 1.74 11.02 7.07
N ASP A 5 2.74 10.19 6.80
CA ASP A 5 3.95 10.53 6.05
C ASP A 5 4.29 9.42 5.05
N LEU A 6 4.00 9.67 3.77
CA LEU A 6 4.27 8.78 2.64
C LEU A 6 5.76 8.74 2.24
N THR A 7 6.61 9.56 2.87
CA THR A 7 8.04 9.68 2.56
C THR A 7 8.92 8.98 3.60
N GLY A 8 8.33 8.53 4.71
CA GLY A 8 9.00 7.83 5.79
C GLY A 8 8.61 6.35 5.83
N THR A 9 9.00 5.68 6.92
CA THR A 9 8.69 4.26 7.16
C THR A 9 7.77 4.10 8.35
N SER A 10 6.74 4.96 8.44
CA SER A 10 5.82 5.02 9.58
C SER A 10 4.39 4.79 9.15
N GLU A 11 3.68 3.95 9.90
CA GLU A 11 2.28 3.65 9.65
C GLU A 11 1.39 4.91 9.63
N PRO A 12 0.27 4.91 8.89
CA PRO A 12 -0.35 3.77 8.19
C PRO A 12 0.30 3.40 6.84
N TRP A 13 0.22 2.11 6.49
CA TRP A 13 0.75 1.55 5.24
C TRP A 13 -0.17 1.80 4.05
N VAL A 14 -1.49 1.70 4.28
CA VAL A 14 -2.52 2.02 3.30
C VAL A 14 -3.31 3.24 3.78
N LEU A 15 -3.47 4.22 2.90
CA LEU A 15 -4.28 5.41 3.12
C LEU A 15 -5.44 5.44 2.13
N ILE A 16 -6.66 5.53 2.63
CA ILE A 16 -7.87 5.72 1.84
C ILE A 16 -8.34 7.15 2.05
N VAL A 17 -8.46 7.89 0.95
CA VAL A 17 -8.65 9.34 0.96
C VAL A 17 -9.63 9.77 -0.14
N PRO A 18 -10.27 10.95 -0.02
CA PRO A 18 -10.96 11.56 -1.15
C PRO A 18 -10.00 11.86 -2.30
N GLU A 19 -10.47 11.68 -3.54
CA GLU A 19 -9.74 12.07 -4.75
C GLU A 19 -9.31 13.55 -4.68
N GLY A 20 -8.05 13.83 -5.06
CA GLY A 20 -7.53 15.20 -5.12
C GLY A 20 -7.11 15.80 -3.77
N THR A 21 -7.05 15.00 -2.70
CA THR A 21 -6.54 15.41 -1.38
C THR A 21 -5.17 16.10 -1.51
N ALA A 22 -5.10 17.39 -1.12
CA ALA A 22 -3.92 18.23 -1.36
C ALA A 22 -2.67 17.73 -0.61
N GLY A 23 -2.85 17.15 0.59
CA GLY A 23 -1.76 16.59 1.38
C GLY A 23 -1.04 15.44 0.66
N ILE A 24 -1.80 14.55 0.02
CA ILE A 24 -1.28 13.42 -0.77
C ILE A 24 -0.49 13.95 -1.96
N ARG A 25 -1.09 14.84 -2.78
CA ARG A 25 -0.42 15.40 -3.96
C ARG A 25 0.90 16.09 -3.62
N ARG A 26 0.95 16.80 -2.49
CA ARG A 26 2.18 17.42 -1.98
C ARG A 26 3.24 16.36 -1.64
N GLN A 27 2.89 15.35 -0.83
CA GLN A 27 3.84 14.32 -0.42
C GLN A 27 4.32 13.46 -1.60
N LEU A 28 3.46 13.12 -2.57
CA LEU A 28 3.86 12.43 -3.80
C LEU A 28 4.86 13.25 -4.63
N SER A 29 4.66 14.57 -4.69
CA SER A 29 5.57 15.48 -5.37
C SER A 29 6.93 15.56 -4.65
N GLU A 30 6.92 15.60 -3.32
CA GLU A 30 8.13 15.58 -2.48
C GLU A 30 8.91 14.27 -2.64
N LEU A 31 8.22 13.13 -2.61
CA LEU A 31 8.80 11.80 -2.84
C LEU A 31 9.45 11.71 -4.22
N THR A 32 8.76 12.16 -5.27
CA THR A 32 9.33 12.13 -6.63
C THR A 32 10.54 13.06 -6.74
N ALA A 33 10.49 14.23 -6.08
CA ALA A 33 11.61 15.17 -6.07
C ALA A 33 12.84 14.65 -5.32
N SER A 34 12.66 13.78 -4.33
CA SER A 34 13.75 13.07 -3.64
C SER A 34 14.20 11.78 -4.35
N GLY A 35 13.63 11.47 -5.52
CA GLY A 35 13.99 10.32 -6.34
C GLY A 35 13.24 9.03 -6.02
N GLY A 36 12.19 9.10 -5.20
CA GLY A 36 11.23 7.99 -5.06
C GLY A 36 10.32 7.84 -6.28
N LEU A 37 9.57 6.75 -6.33
CA LEU A 37 8.72 6.41 -7.46
C LEU A 37 7.25 6.40 -7.07
N VAL A 38 6.40 6.83 -7.99
CA VAL A 38 4.94 6.78 -7.85
C VAL A 38 4.37 5.94 -8.99
N HIS A 39 3.69 4.85 -8.65
CA HIS A 39 3.01 3.98 -9.59
C HIS A 39 1.50 4.21 -9.51
N HIS A 40 0.87 4.44 -10.66
CA HIS A 40 -0.55 4.73 -10.73
C HIS A 40 -1.32 3.54 -11.30
N PHE A 41 -2.43 3.20 -10.66
CA PHE A 41 -3.32 2.11 -11.03
C PHE A 41 -4.75 2.64 -11.23
N ASP A 42 -5.45 2.14 -12.24
CA ASP A 42 -6.90 2.37 -12.39
C ASP A 42 -7.65 1.19 -11.74
N ALA A 43 -8.54 1.47 -10.79
CA ALA A 43 -9.34 0.44 -10.13
C ALA A 43 -10.15 -0.44 -11.10
N ARG A 44 -10.46 0.04 -12.33
CA ARG A 44 -11.12 -0.75 -13.37
C ARG A 44 -10.32 -1.96 -13.81
N ASP A 45 -9.00 -1.86 -13.82
CA ASP A 45 -8.09 -2.97 -14.15
C ASP A 45 -7.92 -3.93 -12.96
N LEU A 46 -8.31 -3.48 -11.76
CA LEU A 46 -8.20 -4.19 -10.50
C LEU A 46 -9.52 -4.82 -10.04
N LEU A 47 -10.54 -4.93 -10.90
CA LEU A 47 -11.88 -5.50 -10.56
C LEU A 47 -11.94 -7.03 -10.54
N THR A 48 -10.83 -7.70 -10.86
CA THR A 48 -10.66 -9.15 -10.64
C THR A 48 -9.31 -9.39 -9.97
N GLU A 49 -9.16 -10.49 -9.21
CA GLU A 49 -7.88 -10.84 -8.58
C GLU A 49 -6.76 -10.95 -9.61
N HIS A 50 -7.02 -11.63 -10.74
CA HIS A 50 -6.06 -11.71 -11.85
C HIS A 50 -5.72 -10.33 -12.44
N GLY A 51 -6.70 -9.41 -12.48
CA GLY A 51 -6.47 -8.02 -12.87
C GLY A 51 -5.51 -7.30 -11.93
N VAL A 52 -5.66 -7.51 -10.61
CA VAL A 52 -4.72 -7.00 -9.60
C VAL A 52 -3.32 -7.54 -9.84
N PHE A 53 -3.17 -8.87 -9.89
CA PHE A 53 -1.89 -9.54 -10.09
C PHE A 53 -1.17 -9.06 -11.34
N ARG A 54 -1.90 -8.96 -12.45
CA ARG A 54 -1.36 -8.46 -13.72
C ARG A 54 -0.89 -7.02 -13.61
N SER A 55 -1.73 -6.14 -13.08
CA SER A 55 -1.46 -4.70 -13.04
C SER A 55 -0.25 -4.40 -12.17
N PHE A 56 -0.14 -5.04 -11.01
CA PHE A 56 1.02 -4.90 -10.12
C PHE A 56 2.29 -5.48 -10.75
N ALA A 57 2.22 -6.69 -11.31
CA ALA A 57 3.38 -7.30 -11.96
C ALA A 57 3.91 -6.48 -13.14
N GLU A 58 3.03 -5.90 -13.95
CA GLU A 58 3.42 -5.02 -15.06
C GLU A 58 4.00 -3.69 -14.57
N ALA A 59 3.33 -3.02 -13.61
CA ALA A 59 3.73 -1.70 -13.13
C ALA A 59 5.03 -1.73 -12.31
N LEU A 60 5.17 -2.72 -11.44
CA LEU A 60 6.31 -2.89 -10.53
C LEU A 60 7.38 -3.83 -11.10
N ARG A 61 7.18 -4.33 -12.33
CA ARG A 61 8.13 -5.19 -13.06
C ARG A 61 8.52 -6.45 -12.28
N PHE A 62 7.52 -7.13 -11.72
CA PHE A 62 7.75 -8.39 -11.00
C PHE A 62 8.44 -9.45 -11.87
N PRO A 63 9.13 -10.42 -11.26
CA PRO A 63 9.84 -11.46 -11.99
C PRO A 63 8.92 -12.30 -12.89
N ARG A 64 9.48 -12.85 -13.97
CA ARG A 64 8.74 -13.73 -14.90
C ARG A 64 8.15 -14.99 -14.26
N TYR A 65 8.66 -15.40 -13.10
CA TYR A 65 8.18 -16.55 -12.33
C TYR A 65 7.19 -16.16 -11.23
N PHE A 66 6.66 -14.92 -11.25
CA PHE A 66 5.63 -14.47 -10.33
C PHE A 66 4.47 -15.48 -10.22
N GLY A 67 4.02 -15.75 -8.98
CA GLY A 67 3.11 -16.86 -8.65
C GLY A 67 1.63 -16.62 -8.95
N TRP A 68 1.23 -15.41 -9.35
CA TRP A 68 -0.16 -15.05 -9.71
C TRP A 68 -1.19 -15.35 -8.62
N ASN A 69 -0.83 -15.10 -7.37
CA ASN A 69 -1.69 -15.25 -6.20
C ASN A 69 -1.35 -14.20 -5.14
N TRP A 70 -2.16 -14.10 -4.09
CA TRP A 70 -2.03 -13.09 -3.03
C TRP A 70 -0.72 -13.22 -2.24
N ASP A 71 -0.29 -14.43 -1.89
CA ASP A 71 0.96 -14.65 -1.15
C ASP A 71 2.17 -14.21 -2.00
N ALA A 72 2.18 -14.58 -3.27
CA ALA A 72 3.22 -14.15 -4.20
C ALA A 72 3.24 -12.63 -4.40
N LEU A 73 2.09 -11.95 -4.28
CA LEU A 73 2.03 -10.49 -4.33
C LEU A 73 2.69 -9.89 -3.08
N VAL A 74 2.40 -10.41 -1.88
CA VAL A 74 3.09 -9.98 -0.64
C VAL A 74 4.60 -10.15 -0.77
N ASP A 75 5.05 -11.32 -1.21
CA ASP A 75 6.48 -11.62 -1.37
C ASP A 75 7.17 -10.67 -2.36
N CYS A 76 6.49 -10.32 -3.46
CA CYS A 76 7.05 -9.38 -4.43
C CYS A 76 7.04 -7.93 -3.96
N LEU A 77 6.10 -7.53 -3.09
CA LEU A 77 6.07 -6.20 -2.48
C LEU A 77 7.19 -6.05 -1.43
N ASP A 78 7.37 -7.04 -0.56
CA ASP A 78 8.46 -7.07 0.42
C ASP A 78 9.85 -6.97 -0.23
N ASP A 79 10.05 -7.68 -1.35
CA ASP A 79 11.32 -7.71 -2.08
C ASP A 79 11.42 -6.65 -3.19
N LEU A 80 10.66 -5.55 -3.10
CA LEU A 80 10.85 -4.36 -3.94
C LEU A 80 12.20 -3.70 -3.59
N CYS A 81 13.29 -4.31 -4.05
CA CYS A 81 14.63 -3.89 -3.75
C CYS A 81 15.01 -2.60 -4.49
N GLY A 82 16.15 -2.02 -4.08
CA GLY A 82 16.73 -0.80 -4.62
C GLY A 82 16.82 -0.70 -6.15
N GLU A 83 16.84 -1.83 -6.89
CA GLU A 83 16.84 -1.82 -8.36
C GLU A 83 15.50 -1.38 -8.97
N VAL A 84 14.37 -1.68 -8.31
CA VAL A 84 13.05 -1.20 -8.73
C VAL A 84 12.85 0.24 -8.28
N THR A 85 13.34 0.61 -7.08
CA THR A 85 13.27 1.97 -6.54
C THR A 85 14.31 2.93 -7.13
N GLY A 86 15.27 2.44 -7.93
CA GLY A 86 16.39 3.23 -8.47
C GLY A 86 17.40 3.71 -7.43
N GLY A 87 17.47 3.05 -6.27
CA GLY A 87 18.17 3.53 -5.08
C GLY A 87 17.45 4.70 -4.39
N GLY A 88 16.16 4.88 -4.71
CA GLY A 88 15.34 6.04 -4.38
C GLY A 88 14.76 6.07 -2.98
N ALA A 89 14.14 7.21 -2.66
CA ALA A 89 13.61 7.58 -1.36
C ALA A 89 12.29 6.87 -0.94
N GLY A 90 11.84 5.85 -1.70
CA GLY A 90 10.59 5.12 -1.44
C GLY A 90 9.75 4.86 -2.70
N ILE A 91 8.68 4.08 -2.54
CA ILE A 91 7.67 3.78 -3.57
C ILE A 91 6.28 4.07 -3.01
N VAL A 92 5.43 4.71 -3.81
CA VAL A 92 4.00 4.81 -3.50
C VAL A 92 3.15 4.29 -4.64
N GLY A 93 2.25 3.35 -4.34
CA GLY A 93 1.20 2.90 -5.25
C GLY A 93 -0.09 3.69 -5.07
N VAL A 94 -0.56 4.39 -6.11
CA VAL A 94 -1.81 5.17 -6.08
C VAL A 94 -2.86 4.46 -6.91
N VAL A 95 -3.95 4.04 -6.29
CA VAL A 95 -5.12 3.47 -6.98
C VAL A 95 -6.19 4.55 -7.12
N HIS A 96 -6.48 4.93 -8.36
CA HIS A 96 -7.55 5.87 -8.69
C HIS A 96 -8.89 5.15 -8.81
N ASP A 97 -9.99 5.87 -8.56
CA ASP A 97 -11.37 5.35 -8.61
C ASP A 97 -11.56 4.13 -7.69
N ALA A 98 -10.83 4.08 -6.57
CA ALA A 98 -10.74 2.90 -5.72
C ALA A 98 -12.04 2.56 -4.99
N ASP A 99 -13.02 3.47 -4.95
CA ASP A 99 -14.38 3.19 -4.50
C ASP A 99 -15.06 2.08 -5.33
N LEU A 100 -14.63 1.86 -6.57
CA LEU A 100 -15.08 0.73 -7.39
C LEU A 100 -14.71 -0.62 -6.77
N LEU A 101 -13.61 -0.69 -6.02
CA LEU A 101 -13.14 -1.92 -5.39
C LEU A 101 -14.04 -2.37 -4.25
N LEU A 102 -14.82 -1.48 -3.63
CA LEU A 102 -15.82 -1.83 -2.62
C LEU A 102 -16.86 -2.84 -3.12
N ARG A 103 -17.00 -2.98 -4.45
CA ARG A 103 -17.91 -3.93 -5.09
C ARG A 103 -17.32 -5.33 -5.23
N THR A 104 -16.01 -5.46 -4.98
CA THR A 104 -15.28 -6.72 -5.08
C THR A 104 -15.34 -7.43 -3.73
N GLY A 105 -15.49 -8.75 -3.73
CA GLY A 105 -15.49 -9.53 -2.49
C GLY A 105 -14.13 -9.60 -1.80
N TYR A 106 -13.04 -9.31 -2.52
CA TYR A 106 -11.67 -9.40 -2.02
C TYR A 106 -11.09 -8.06 -1.57
N PHE A 107 -11.85 -6.95 -1.57
CA PHE A 107 -11.30 -5.64 -1.20
C PHE A 107 -10.63 -5.61 0.19
N PRO A 108 -11.22 -6.18 1.27
CA PRO A 108 -10.55 -6.20 2.57
C PRO A 108 -9.24 -7.01 2.53
N LEU A 109 -9.25 -8.15 1.83
CA LEU A 109 -8.05 -8.97 1.61
C LEU A 109 -6.99 -8.20 0.83
N PHE A 110 -7.38 -7.44 -0.19
CA PHE A 110 -6.45 -6.62 -0.96
C PHE A 110 -5.76 -5.58 -0.06
N VAL A 111 -6.51 -4.89 0.82
CA VAL A 111 -5.93 -3.96 1.79
C VAL A 111 -4.98 -4.69 2.76
N SER A 112 -5.35 -5.89 3.23
CA SER A 112 -4.46 -6.72 4.06
C SER A 112 -3.13 -7.01 3.35
N VAL A 113 -3.19 -7.48 2.11
CA VAL A 113 -2.01 -7.82 1.31
C VAL A 113 -1.10 -6.61 1.09
N LEU A 114 -1.68 -5.44 0.81
CA LEU A 114 -0.90 -4.20 0.68
C LEU A 114 -0.23 -3.82 2.00
N CYS A 115 -0.94 -3.92 3.13
CA CYS A 115 -0.36 -3.70 4.45
C CYS A 115 0.77 -4.69 4.76
N GLN A 116 0.61 -5.97 4.41
CA GLN A 116 1.64 -6.99 4.64
C GLN A 116 2.93 -6.71 3.85
N GLY A 117 2.78 -6.41 2.55
CA GLY A 117 3.93 -6.08 1.70
C GLY A 117 4.66 -4.84 2.20
N ALA A 118 3.91 -3.76 2.44
CA ALA A 118 4.46 -2.50 2.93
C ALA A 118 5.11 -2.66 4.32
N ASP A 119 4.50 -3.36 5.27
CA ASP A 119 5.08 -3.55 6.60
C ASP A 119 6.47 -4.18 6.54
N ARG A 120 6.64 -5.24 5.73
CA ARG A 120 7.92 -5.92 5.54
C ARG A 120 8.93 -5.06 4.76
N ALA A 121 8.49 -4.31 3.75
CA ALA A 121 9.35 -3.40 3.00
C ALA A 121 9.89 -2.26 3.87
N ASN A 122 9.04 -1.71 4.75
CA ASN A 122 9.34 -0.63 5.68
C ASN A 122 10.10 -1.10 6.94
N SER A 123 10.20 -2.41 7.19
CA SER A 123 10.96 -2.95 8.31
C SER A 123 12.47 -2.94 8.02
N ALA A 124 13.25 -2.70 9.07
CA ALA A 124 14.70 -2.86 9.07
C ALA A 124 15.15 -4.23 9.63
N VAL A 125 14.20 -5.03 10.08
CA VAL A 125 14.42 -6.36 10.65
C VAL A 125 13.55 -7.40 9.94
N ASP A 126 13.99 -8.65 9.94
CA ASP A 126 13.18 -9.78 9.48
C ASP A 126 12.11 -10.18 10.51
N LEU A 127 11.40 -11.27 10.22
CA LEU A 127 10.33 -11.78 11.07
C LEU A 127 10.81 -12.27 12.45
N ASP A 128 12.08 -12.63 12.58
CA ASP A 128 12.69 -13.04 13.85
C ASP A 128 13.25 -11.84 14.64
N GLY A 129 13.20 -10.63 14.05
CA GLY A 129 13.72 -9.40 14.62
C GLY A 129 15.21 -9.20 14.36
N ASP A 130 15.82 -10.01 13.48
CA ASP A 130 17.21 -9.88 13.10
C ASP A 130 17.37 -8.77 12.03
N PRO A 131 18.43 -7.93 12.09
CA PRO A 131 18.62 -6.86 11.12
C PRO A 131 18.74 -7.36 9.68
N LEU A 132 18.03 -6.70 8.76
CA LEU A 132 18.15 -6.97 7.33
C LEU A 132 19.44 -6.34 6.77
N ASP A 133 20.06 -7.01 5.80
CA ASP A 133 21.20 -6.49 5.03
C ASP A 133 20.78 -5.42 3.98
N ARG A 134 19.55 -4.91 4.07
CA ARG A 134 19.00 -3.80 3.27
C ARG A 134 18.44 -2.71 4.19
N PRO A 135 18.50 -1.42 3.80
CA PRO A 135 17.73 -0.41 4.49
C PRO A 135 16.22 -0.65 4.27
N ALA A 136 15.43 -0.19 5.24
CA ALA A 136 13.98 -0.06 5.05
C ALA A 136 13.68 0.86 3.86
N VAL A 137 12.66 0.49 3.09
CA VAL A 137 12.18 1.29 1.95
C VAL A 137 10.81 1.83 2.33
N ALA A 138 10.64 3.15 2.22
CA ALA A 138 9.36 3.81 2.41
C ALA A 138 8.37 3.30 1.35
N GLU A 139 7.49 2.37 1.73
CA GLU A 139 6.48 1.81 0.84
C GLU A 139 5.08 2.08 1.39
N HIS A 140 4.26 2.79 0.60
CA HIS A 140 2.89 3.09 0.99
C HIS A 140 1.93 2.95 -0.18
N PHE A 141 0.65 2.75 0.13
CA PHE A 141 -0.41 2.71 -0.86
C PHE A 141 -1.48 3.75 -0.57
N VAL A 142 -1.96 4.41 -1.62
CA VAL A 142 -3.04 5.39 -1.53
C VAL A 142 -4.20 4.94 -2.40
N LEU A 143 -5.38 4.79 -1.80
CA LEU A 143 -6.63 4.50 -2.48
C LEU A 143 -7.46 5.78 -2.55
N GLU A 144 -7.57 6.37 -3.75
CA GLU A 144 -8.35 7.58 -3.97
C GLU A 144 -9.80 7.24 -4.31
N PHE A 145 -10.73 7.72 -3.46
CA PHE A 145 -12.16 7.49 -3.58
C PHE A 145 -12.86 8.74 -4.08
N ARG A 146 -13.76 8.59 -5.05
CA ARG A 146 -14.66 9.68 -5.47
C ARG A 146 -15.78 9.91 -4.48
N ASP A 147 -16.39 8.81 -4.04
CA ASP A 147 -17.42 8.81 -3.00
C ASP A 147 -16.80 8.34 -1.68
N PHE A 148 -16.42 9.31 -0.85
CA PHE A 148 -15.70 9.05 0.39
C PHE A 148 -16.64 9.11 1.61
N ASP A 149 -17.07 7.94 2.05
CA ASP A 149 -17.77 7.74 3.32
C ASP A 149 -16.82 7.07 4.32
N ARG A 150 -16.22 7.87 5.21
CA ARG A 150 -15.19 7.42 6.15
C ARG A 150 -15.65 6.26 7.02
N GLU A 151 -16.88 6.29 7.53
CA GLU A 151 -17.38 5.28 8.47
C GLU A 151 -17.63 3.97 7.74
N LYS A 152 -18.26 4.03 6.56
CA LYS A 152 -18.48 2.86 5.71
C LYS A 152 -17.17 2.23 5.25
N ILE A 153 -16.19 3.05 4.87
CA ILE A 153 -14.87 2.59 4.42
C ILE A 153 -14.14 1.90 5.57
N ALA A 154 -14.07 2.54 6.74
CA ALA A 154 -13.42 1.94 7.91
C ALA A 154 -14.04 0.58 8.26
N ALA A 155 -15.37 0.52 8.33
CA ALA A 155 -16.08 -0.73 8.60
C ALA A 155 -15.87 -1.82 7.53
N CYS A 156 -15.61 -1.44 6.27
CA CYS A 156 -15.27 -2.40 5.21
C CYS A 156 -13.85 -2.95 5.32
N VAL A 157 -12.91 -2.19 5.90
CA VAL A 157 -11.50 -2.57 6.01
C VAL A 157 -11.18 -3.20 7.36
N GLU A 158 -12.03 -3.01 8.37
CA GLU A 158 -11.90 -3.65 9.68
C GLU A 158 -11.82 -5.17 9.57
N GLN A 159 -10.69 -5.72 10.02
CA GLN A 159 -10.41 -7.15 10.09
C GLN A 159 -9.36 -7.40 11.18
N PRO A 160 -9.30 -8.62 11.77
CA PRO A 160 -8.45 -8.89 12.93
C PRO A 160 -6.97 -8.55 12.70
N ASP A 161 -6.50 -8.83 11.49
CA ASP A 161 -5.13 -8.68 11.04
C ASP A 161 -4.70 -7.22 10.80
N LEU A 162 -5.61 -6.24 10.88
CA LEU A 162 -5.33 -4.84 10.64
C LEU A 162 -5.76 -3.92 11.80
N ILE A 163 -4.92 -2.92 12.06
CA ILE A 163 -5.30 -1.74 12.84
C ILE A 163 -5.83 -0.68 11.87
N VAL A 164 -7.13 -0.38 11.99
CA VAL A 164 -7.77 0.70 11.22
C VAL A 164 -7.77 1.98 12.06
N THR A 165 -7.16 3.03 11.52
CA THR A 165 -7.16 4.37 12.12
C THR A 165 -7.98 5.33 11.29
N THR A 166 -8.65 6.28 11.94
CA THR A 166 -9.38 7.33 11.23
C THR A 166 -8.85 8.69 11.63
N GLY A 167 -8.58 9.55 10.65
CA GLY A 167 -8.20 10.95 10.88
C GLY A 167 -9.17 11.92 10.21
N ASP A 168 -8.78 13.20 10.21
CA ASP A 168 -9.49 14.24 9.48
C ASP A 168 -9.25 14.04 7.97
N GLY A 169 -10.23 13.42 7.30
CA GLY A 169 -10.24 13.24 5.85
C GLY A 169 -9.51 11.99 5.33
N PHE A 170 -9.22 11.00 6.19
CA PHE A 170 -8.66 9.73 5.74
C PHE A 170 -9.07 8.55 6.63
N VAL A 171 -8.99 7.34 6.06
CA VAL A 171 -8.92 6.05 6.77
C VAL A 171 -7.53 5.46 6.52
N GLY A 172 -6.80 5.13 7.57
CA GLY A 172 -5.50 4.48 7.50
C GLY A 172 -5.62 3.02 7.93
N ALA A 173 -4.80 2.15 7.33
CA ALA A 173 -4.67 0.76 7.75
C ALA A 173 -3.19 0.39 7.88
N ALA A 174 -2.88 -0.40 8.91
CA ALA A 174 -1.58 -1.00 9.18
C ALA A 174 -1.78 -2.41 9.73
N LEU A 175 -0.73 -3.23 9.76
CA LEU A 175 -0.83 -4.57 10.34
C LEU A 175 -1.10 -4.51 11.85
N ASN A 176 -1.89 -5.46 12.34
CA ASN A 176 -2.05 -5.69 13.76
C ASN A 176 -0.95 -6.66 14.25
N PRO A 177 0.04 -6.19 15.03
CA PRO A 177 1.10 -7.05 15.54
C PRO A 177 0.58 -8.18 16.45
N GLU A 178 -0.60 -8.03 17.08
CA GLU A 178 -1.14 -9.07 17.96
C GLU A 178 -1.63 -10.34 17.23
N GLU A 179 -1.93 -10.25 15.94
CA GLU A 179 -2.39 -11.39 15.13
C GLU A 179 -1.28 -11.98 14.24
N TRP A 180 -0.18 -11.23 14.03
CA TRP A 180 0.94 -11.61 13.16
C TRP A 180 2.26 -11.90 13.91
N HIS A 181 2.22 -12.03 15.23
CA HIS A 181 3.37 -12.38 16.08
C HIS A 181 3.22 -13.74 16.78
#